data_AF-A0A6B3EWB3-F1
#
_entry.id   AF-A0A6B3EWB3-F1
#
_cell.length_a   1.000
_cell.length_b   1.000
_cell.length_c   1.000
_cell.angle_alpha   90.00
_cell.angle_beta   90.00
_cell.angle_gamma   90.00
#
_symmetry.space_group_name_H-M   'P 1'
#
loop_
_entity.id
_entity.type
_entity.pdbx_description
1 polymer ?
#
loop_
_entity_poly.entity_id
_entity_poly.type
_entity_poly.pdbx_seq_one_letter_code
_entity_poly.pdbx_strand_id
1 'polypeptide(L)' 'MIDTDSAQGAADAPQWHSLAEQALREGAAEPPSGVPDGFRYTLTVDGRTVHAADPRLGEAQRELFRRVLKEGA' A
#
# COMPACT_ATOMS: atom_id res chain seq x y z
N MET A 1 -21.54 23.93 -11.31
CA MET A 1 -20.67 23.05 -12.10
C MET A 1 -19.35 23.05 -11.36
N ILE A 2 -19.13 22.05 -10.51
CA ILE A 2 -17.94 21.98 -9.66
C ILE A 2 -16.85 21.33 -10.53
N ASP A 3 -15.83 22.12 -10.85
CA ASP A 3 -14.59 21.62 -11.42
C ASP A 3 -13.82 20.95 -10.27
N THR A 4 -13.75 19.61 -10.29
CA THR A 4 -12.90 18.85 -9.37
C THR A 4 -11.89 18.08 -10.21
N ASP A 5 -11.01 18.82 -10.88
CA ASP A 5 -9.70 18.31 -11.22
C ASP A 5 -8.80 18.50 -9.98
N SER A 6 -8.82 17.51 -9.08
CA SER A 6 -7.93 17.47 -7.93
C SER A 6 -6.48 17.24 -8.38
N ALA A 7 -5.83 18.29 -8.89
CA ALA A 7 -4.44 18.29 -9.31
C ALA A 7 -3.44 17.89 -8.20
N GLN A 8 -3.87 17.85 -6.93
CA GLN A 8 -3.10 17.30 -5.82
C GLN A 8 -2.83 15.79 -5.95
N GLY A 9 -3.77 15.01 -6.50
CA GLY A 9 -3.57 13.58 -6.74
C GLY A 9 -2.56 13.30 -7.86
N ALA A 10 -2.48 14.20 -8.85
CA ALA A 10 -1.60 14.08 -10.00
C ALA A 10 -0.13 14.46 -9.69
N ALA A 11 0.08 15.47 -8.82
CA ALA A 11 1.43 15.87 -8.40
C ALA A 11 2.11 14.82 -7.52
N ASP A 12 1.35 14.15 -6.67
CA ASP A 12 1.84 13.07 -5.81
C ASP A 12 1.81 11.69 -6.50
N ALA A 13 1.26 11.58 -7.70
CA ALA A 13 1.16 10.32 -8.45
C ALA A 13 2.50 9.56 -8.58
N PRO A 14 3.64 10.20 -8.97
CA PRO A 14 4.88 9.46 -9.16
C PRO A 14 5.48 8.94 -7.83
N GLN A 15 5.33 9.68 -6.73
CA GLN A 15 5.82 9.22 -5.42
C GLN A 15 4.97 8.07 -4.86
N TRP A 16 3.64 8.12 -5.06
CA TRP A 16 2.74 7.04 -4.69
C TRP A 16 3.01 5.77 -5.49
N HIS A 17 3.23 5.93 -6.80
CA HIS A 17 3.58 4.81 -7.67
C HIS A 17 4.92 4.20 -7.25
N SER A 18 5.95 5.02 -7.01
CA SER A 18 7.27 4.54 -6.57
C SER A 18 7.22 3.82 -5.23
N LEU A 19 6.39 4.29 -4.28
CA LEU A 19 6.21 3.65 -2.98
C LEU A 19 5.42 2.33 -3.11
N ALA A 20 4.38 2.31 -3.95
CA ALA A 20 3.60 1.12 -4.25
C ALA A 20 4.46 0.03 -4.92
N GLU A 21 5.33 0.39 -5.87
CA GLU A 21 6.26 -0.54 -6.48
C GLU A 21 7.25 -1.14 -5.47
N GLN A 22 7.76 -0.32 -4.54
CA GLN A 22 8.65 -0.80 -3.48
C GLN A 22 7.91 -1.75 -2.53
N ALA A 23 6.71 -1.38 -2.09
CA ALA A 23 5.87 -2.22 -1.24
C ALA A 23 5.50 -3.56 -1.92
N LEU A 24 5.28 -3.55 -3.24
CA LEU A 24 5.09 -4.76 -4.05
C LEU A 24 6.35 -5.65 -4.07
N ARG A 25 7.55 -5.08 -4.15
CA ARG A 25 8.81 -5.86 -4.14
C ARG A 25 9.09 -6.47 -2.77
N GLU A 26 8.70 -5.80 -1.69
CA GLU A 26 8.80 -6.30 -0.31
C GLU A 26 7.70 -7.32 0.02
N GLY A 27 6.65 -7.40 -0.80
CA GLY A 27 5.49 -8.27 -0.58
C GLY A 27 5.77 -9.73 -0.95
N ALA A 28 5.18 -10.64 -0.20
CA ALA A 28 5.19 -12.06 -0.56
C ALA A 28 4.06 -12.35 -1.55
N ALA A 29 4.35 -13.13 -2.59
CA ALA A 29 3.32 -13.62 -3.52
C ALA A 29 2.34 -14.59 -2.82
N GLU A 30 2.79 -15.28 -1.78
CA GLU A 30 1.97 -16.13 -0.93
C GLU A 30 1.75 -15.49 0.44
N PRO A 31 0.56 -15.69 1.04
CA PRO A 31 0.27 -15.15 2.36
C PRO A 31 1.24 -15.72 3.40
N PRO A 32 2.04 -14.87 4.08
CA PRO A 32 2.97 -15.37 5.09
C PRO A 32 2.20 -16.01 6.25
N SER A 33 2.91 -16.90 6.99
CA SER A 33 2.44 -17.42 8.27
C SER A 33 2.30 -16.27 9.29
N GLY A 34 1.16 -15.59 9.25
CA GLY A 34 0.79 -14.56 10.21
C GLY A 34 0.57 -15.16 11.60
N VAL A 35 0.69 -14.32 12.62
CA VAL A 35 0.30 -14.67 13.99
C VAL A 35 -1.24 -14.59 14.13
N PRO A 36 -1.86 -15.31 15.08
CA PRO A 36 -3.32 -15.33 15.25
C PRO A 36 -3.94 -13.95 15.45
N ASP A 37 -3.27 -13.08 16.19
CA ASP A 37 -3.72 -11.71 16.50
C ASP A 37 -3.19 -10.64 15.53
N GLY A 38 -2.49 -11.06 14.47
CA GLY A 38 -1.81 -10.16 13.54
C GLY A 38 -2.74 -9.64 12.46
N PHE A 39 -2.56 -8.37 12.09
CA PHE A 39 -3.23 -7.83 10.92
C PHE A 39 -2.63 -8.40 9.64
N ARG A 40 -3.50 -8.83 8.72
CA ARG A 40 -3.14 -9.24 7.37
C ARG A 40 -3.57 -8.18 6.39
N TYR A 41 -2.66 -7.83 5.49
CA TYR A 41 -2.88 -6.82 4.46
C TYR A 41 -2.73 -7.48 3.09
N THR A 42 -3.61 -7.08 2.17
CA THR A 42 -3.51 -7.47 0.76
C THR A 42 -3.40 -6.20 -0.06
N LEU A 43 -2.34 -6.10 -0.85
CA LEU A 43 -2.07 -4.96 -1.71
C LEU A 43 -2.21 -5.41 -3.16
N THR A 44 -3.11 -4.76 -3.90
CA THR A 44 -3.27 -4.98 -5.35
C THR A 44 -2.99 -3.68 -6.08
N VAL A 45 -1.98 -3.67 -6.96
CA VAL A 45 -1.57 -2.51 -7.76
C VAL A 45 -1.32 -2.99 -9.17
N ASP A 46 -1.94 -2.35 -10.16
CA ASP A 46 -1.79 -2.69 -11.60
C ASP A 46 -1.96 -4.20 -11.90
N GLY A 47 -2.91 -4.84 -11.22
CA GLY A 47 -3.20 -6.28 -11.37
C GLY A 47 -2.21 -7.22 -10.67
N ARG A 48 -1.20 -6.69 -9.97
CA ARG A 48 -0.28 -7.47 -9.14
C ARG A 48 -0.76 -7.46 -7.70
N THR A 49 -0.96 -8.65 -7.14
CA THR A 49 -1.36 -8.82 -5.74
C THR A 49 -0.21 -9.38 -4.92
N VAL A 50 0.06 -8.76 -3.78
CA VAL A 50 0.98 -9.27 -2.77
C VAL A 50 0.30 -9.30 -1.41
N HIS A 51 0.79 -10.20 -0.56
CA HIS A 51 0.31 -10.36 0.79
C HIS A 51 1.38 -9.94 1.78
N ALA A 52 0.92 -9.28 2.84
CA ALA A 52 1.76 -8.90 3.96
C ALA A 52 1.03 -9.19 5.27
N ALA A 53 1.78 -9.48 6.33
CA ALA A 53 1.23 -9.66 7.66
C ALA A 53 2.15 -9.01 8.68
N ASP A 54 1.56 -8.33 9.66
CA ASP A 54 2.28 -7.86 10.84
C ASP A 54 2.71 -9.08 11.68
N PRO A 55 3.94 -9.14 12.24
CA PRO A 55 4.97 -8.08 12.36
C PRO A 55 6.02 -8.06 11.23
N ARG A 56 5.80 -8.76 10.11
CA ARG A 56 6.79 -8.94 9.03
C ARG A 56 6.71 -7.87 7.93
N LEU A 57 6.10 -6.72 8.22
CA LEU A 57 5.98 -5.62 7.26
C LEU A 57 7.33 -4.95 7.01
N GLY A 58 7.66 -4.76 5.73
CA GLY A 58 8.77 -3.91 5.32
C GLY A 58 8.48 -2.42 5.57
N GLU A 59 9.51 -1.59 5.50
CA GLU A 59 9.36 -0.15 5.75
C GLU A 59 8.47 0.53 4.70
N ALA A 60 8.63 0.19 3.41
CA ALA A 60 7.82 0.77 2.34
C ALA A 60 6.36 0.35 2.44
N GLN A 61 6.09 -0.92 2.79
CA GLN A 61 4.73 -1.40 3.05
C GLN A 61 4.07 -0.67 4.21
N ARG A 62 4.79 -0.52 5.32
CA ARG A 62 4.27 0.15 6.51
C ARG A 62 3.96 1.61 6.23
N GLU A 63 4.82 2.29 5.49
CA GLU A 63 4.61 3.68 5.09
C GLU A 63 3.42 3.80 4.13
N LEU A 64 3.30 2.90 3.15
CA LEU A 64 2.17 2.87 2.23
C LEU A 64 0.84 2.68 2.98
N PHE A 65 0.75 1.66 3.85
CA PHE A 65 -0.48 1.42 4.61
C PHE A 65 -0.81 2.56 5.56
N ARG A 66 0.17 3.16 6.24
CA ARG A 66 -0.07 4.34 7.08
C ARG A 66 -0.59 5.52 6.28
N ARG A 67 -0.03 5.76 5.09
CA ARG A 67 -0.42 6.90 4.27
C ARG A 67 -1.82 6.70 3.70
N VAL A 68 -2.16 5.50 3.21
CA VAL A 68 -3.51 5.16 2.75
C VAL A 68 -4.54 5.27 3.87
N LEU A 69 -4.25 4.72 5.06
CA LEU A 69 -5.16 4.76 6.19
C LEU A 69 -5.36 6.18 6.75
N LYS A 70 -4.39 7.08 6.58
CA LYS A 70 -4.51 8.49 6.96
C LYS A 70 -5.34 9.30 5.96
N GLU A 71 -5.16 9.07 4.67
CA GLU A 71 -5.90 9.79 3.62
C GLU A 71 -7.36 9.31 3.49
N GLY A 72 -7.67 8.09 3.94
CA GLY A 72 -9.01 7.51 3.89
C GLY A 72 -9.90 7.74 5.12
N ALA A 73 -9.45 8.48 6.13
CA ALA A 73 -10.15 8.70 7.41
C ALA A 73 -10.77 10.10 7.52
#